data_AF-A0A2M7Y209-F1
#
_entry.id   AF-A0A2M7Y209-F1
#
_cell.length_a   1.000
_cell.length_b   1.000
_cell.length_c   1.000
_cell.angle_alpha   90.00
_cell.angle_beta   90.00
_cell.angle_gamma   90.00
#
_symmetry.space_group_name_H-M   'P 1'
#
loop_
_entity.id
_entity.type
_entity.pdbx_description
1 polymer ?
#
loop_
_entity_poly.entity_id
_entity_poly.type
_entity_poly.pdbx_seq_one_letter_code
_entity_poly.pdbx_strand_id
1 'polypeptide(L)' 'MPVTPLTALSPLDGRYSEKVSALRRHFSEFGLIRNRVRVEIAWLLALTLEP' A
#
# COMPACT_ATOMS: atom_id res chain seq x y z
N MET A 1 -20.69 5.69 -9.27
CA MET A 1 -20.07 4.69 -10.18
C MET A 1 -19.01 3.92 -9.42
N PRO A 2 -18.91 2.60 -9.56
CA PRO A 2 -17.84 1.83 -8.93
C PRO A 2 -16.47 2.19 -9.54
N VAL A 3 -15.40 2.01 -8.75
CA VAL A 3 -14.04 2.15 -9.24
C VAL A 3 -13.70 0.94 -10.11
N THR A 4 -13.45 1.19 -11.38
CA THR A 4 -13.03 0.20 -12.39
C THR A 4 -11.84 0.77 -13.17
N PRO A 5 -11.06 -0.04 -13.91
CA PRO A 5 -10.00 0.51 -14.74
C PRO A 5 -10.48 1.56 -15.76
N LEU A 6 -11.73 1.46 -16.23
CA LEU A 6 -12.31 2.39 -17.21
C LEU A 6 -12.81 3.70 -16.56
N THR A 7 -13.22 3.64 -15.29
CA THR A 7 -13.73 4.79 -14.52
C THR A 7 -12.66 5.40 -13.59
N ALA A 8 -11.44 4.87 -13.58
CA ALA A 8 -10.33 5.40 -12.80
C ALA A 8 -9.92 6.79 -13.33
N LEU A 9 -9.83 7.77 -12.43
CA LEU A 9 -9.49 9.15 -12.78
C LEU A 9 -8.04 9.25 -13.30
N SER A 10 -7.12 8.55 -12.65
CA SER A 10 -5.72 8.46 -13.07
C SER A 10 -5.53 7.29 -14.03
N PRO A 11 -4.82 7.47 -15.15
CA PRO A 11 -4.51 6.37 -16.07
C PRO A 11 -3.58 5.33 -15.43
N LEU A 12 -2.85 5.67 -14.36
CA LEU A 12 -2.02 4.72 -13.60
C LEU A 12 -2.84 3.64 -12.91
N ASP A 13 -4.06 3.97 -12.49
CA ASP A 13 -4.99 3.01 -11.88
C ASP A 13 -5.94 2.36 -12.89
N GLY A 14 -5.91 2.83 -14.14
CA GLY A 14 -6.72 2.36 -15.27
C GLY A 14 -5.87 1.83 -16.43
N ARG A 15 -5.76 2.62 -17.50
CA ARG A 15 -5.09 2.27 -18.78
C ARG A 15 -3.70 1.64 -18.63
N TYR A 16 -2.93 2.05 -17.63
CA TYR A 16 -1.56 1.60 -17.39
C TYR A 16 -1.41 0.77 -16.12
N SER A 17 -2.50 0.35 -15.49
CA SER A 17 -2.51 -0.39 -14.23
C SER A 17 -1.66 -1.67 -14.29
N GLU A 18 -1.67 -2.40 -15.40
CA GLU A 18 -0.84 -3.59 -15.59
C GLU A 18 0.66 -3.24 -15.57
N LYS A 19 1.06 -2.12 -16.20
CA LYS A 19 2.45 -1.67 -16.28
C LYS A 19 3.04 -1.29 -14.92
N VAL A 20 2.18 -0.87 -13.99
CA VAL A 20 2.57 -0.44 -12.63
C VAL A 20 2.05 -1.38 -11.54
N SER A 21 1.56 -2.56 -11.91
CA SER A 21 0.94 -3.52 -10.98
C SER A 21 1.85 -3.87 -9.79
N ALA A 22 3.16 -3.98 -10.02
CA ALA A 22 4.16 -4.23 -8.98
C ALA A 22 4.21 -3.13 -7.91
N LEU A 23 3.94 -1.87 -8.28
CA LEU A 23 3.97 -0.72 -7.37
C LEU A 23 2.80 -0.70 -6.38
N ARG A 24 1.68 -1.37 -6.72
CA ARG A 24 0.47 -1.35 -5.90
C ARG A 24 0.70 -1.89 -4.49
N ARG A 25 1.62 -2.84 -4.31
CA ARG A 25 1.96 -3.37 -2.96
C ARG A 25 2.74 -2.38 -2.08
N HIS A 26 3.30 -1.33 -2.66
CA HIS A 26 4.17 -0.38 -1.98
C HIS A 26 3.53 1.01 -1.82
N PHE A 27 2.88 1.50 -2.87
CA PHE A 27 2.40 2.89 -2.96
C PHE A 27 0.88 3.06 -2.95
N SER A 28 0.13 1.98 -2.69
CA SER A 28 -1.30 2.09 -2.39
C SER A 28 -1.54 2.36 -0.91
N GLU A 29 -2.76 2.74 -0.55
CA GLU A 29 -3.21 2.78 0.84
C GLU A 29 -2.98 1.44 1.56
N PHE A 30 -3.23 0.31 0.88
CA PHE A 30 -2.89 -1.02 1.40
C PHE A 30 -1.38 -1.14 1.70
N GLY A 31 -0.51 -0.71 0.77
CA GLY A 31 0.94 -0.73 0.97
C GLY A 31 1.39 0.11 2.16
N LEU A 32 0.81 1.30 2.32
CA LEU A 32 1.02 2.18 3.45
C LEU A 32 0.61 1.52 4.77
N ILE A 33 -0.64 1.05 4.88
CA ILE A 33 -1.17 0.43 6.10
C ILE A 33 -0.37 -0.83 6.46
N ARG A 34 -0.03 -1.67 5.47
CA ARG A 34 0.81 -2.87 5.69
C ARG A 34 2.16 -2.50 6.30
N ASN A 35 2.82 -1.45 5.80
CA ASN A 35 4.11 -1.03 6.33
C ASN A 35 3.97 -0.35 7.70
N ARG A 36 2.90 0.41 7.94
CA ARG A 36 2.59 0.96 9.28
C ARG A 36 2.46 -0.16 10.29
N VAL A 37 1.61 -1.16 10.05
CA VAL A 37 1.44 -2.32 10.95
C VAL A 37 2.78 -3.02 11.21
N ARG A 38 3.61 -3.19 10.18
CA ARG A 38 4.97 -3.75 10.33
C ARG A 38 5.83 -2.95 11.30
N VAL A 39 5.84 -1.62 11.15
CA VAL A 39 6.61 -0.72 12.01
C VAL A 39 6.06 -0.72 13.44
N GLU A 40 4.74 -0.65 13.62
CA GLU A 40 4.11 -0.68 14.95
C GLU A 40 4.44 -1.97 15.71
N ILE A 41 4.40 -3.13 15.04
CA ILE A 41 4.79 -4.42 15.64
C ILE A 41 6.28 -4.42 16.00
N ALA A 42 7.13 -3.99 15.07
CA ALA A 42 8.57 -3.94 15.32
C ALA A 42 8.92 -2.97 16.45
N TRP A 43 8.20 -1.85 16.54
CA TRP A 43 8.33 -0.87 17.61
C TRP A 43 7.91 -1.45 18.96
N LEU A 44 6.75 -2.12 19.03
CA LEU A 44 6.31 -2.80 20.25
C LEU A 44 7.34 -3.84 20.72
N LEU A 45 7.85 -4.66 19.81
CA LEU A 45 8.91 -5.63 20.12
C LEU A 45 10.18 -4.94 20.64
N ALA A 46 10.58 -3.82 20.03
CA ALA A 46 11.74 -3.06 20.48
C ALA A 46 11.58 -2.56 21.92
N LEU A 47 10.39 -2.07 22.28
CA LEU A 47 10.09 -1.64 23.66
C LEU A 47 10.18 -2.81 24.67
N THR A 48 9.83 -4.03 24.27
CA THR A 48 9.98 -5.21 25.16
C THR A 48 11.42 -5.66 25.38
N LEU A 49 12.33 -5.21 24.53
CA LEU A 49 13.76 -5.53 24.57
C LEU A 49 14.59 -4.41 25.21
N GLU A 50 13.96 -3.32 25.64
CA GLU A 50 14.60 -2.24 26.38
C GLU A 50 14.90 -2.73 27.83
N PRO A 51 16.13 -2.56 28.33
CA PRO A 51 16.58 -3.11 29.62
C PRO A 51 16.01 -2.40 30.84
#